data_AF-A0A1V9V9G4-F1
#
_entry.id   AF-A0A1V9V9G4-F1
#
_cell.length_a   1.000
_cell.length_b   1.000
_cell.length_c   1.000
_cell.angle_alpha   90.00
_cell.angle_beta   90.00
_cell.angle_gamma   90.00
#
_symmetry.space_group_name_H-M   'P 1'
#
loop_
_entity.id
_entity.type
_entity.pdbx_description
1 polymer ?
#
loop_
_entity_poly.entity_id
_entity_poly.type
_entity_poly.pdbx_seq_one_letter_code
_entity_poly.pdbx_strand_id
1 'polypeptide(L)'
;QFKLYSISTAINKDRKAYYDILDKTTNLFLNREFDITAWIIWHLNILNNAMEEALKNIEYLIQKTKFWDEHRNKALNERQIKVLNKILDVGNENFEGGLNTKKYISLTKVSKATAVRDITALVEFGCIKQIIGTAGRNVRYEIKF
;
A
#
# COMPACT_ATOMS: atom_id res chain seq x y z
N GLN A 1 6.47 -20.82 -10.83
CA GLN A 1 6.38 -20.79 -9.35
C GLN A 1 6.17 -19.34 -8.93
N PHE A 2 5.04 -19.02 -8.27
CA PHE A 2 4.83 -17.67 -7.73
C PHE A 2 5.71 -17.48 -6.50
N LYS A 3 6.65 -16.53 -6.57
CA LYS A 3 7.51 -16.18 -5.43
C LYS A 3 6.74 -15.17 -4.58
N LEU A 4 6.12 -15.64 -3.50
CA LEU A 4 5.23 -14.81 -2.69
C LEU A 4 6.01 -13.86 -1.76
N TYR A 5 7.23 -14.21 -1.36
CA TYR A 5 8.11 -13.38 -0.52
C TYR A 5 9.55 -13.35 -1.06
N SER A 6 10.31 -12.32 -0.67
CA SER A 6 11.71 -12.13 -1.07
C SER A 6 12.57 -11.72 0.12
N ILE A 7 13.36 -12.67 0.64
CA ILE A 7 14.30 -12.43 1.74
C ILE A 7 15.35 -11.39 1.31
N SER A 8 15.85 -11.44 0.07
CA SER A 8 16.82 -10.47 -0.41
C SER A 8 16.28 -9.04 -0.41
N THR A 9 14.99 -8.85 -0.72
CA THR A 9 14.32 -7.55 -0.65
C THR A 9 14.22 -7.08 0.80
N ALA A 10 13.85 -7.96 1.73
CA ALA A 10 13.77 -7.64 3.16
C ALA A 10 15.15 -7.30 3.76
N ILE A 11 16.19 -8.07 3.41
CA ILE A 11 17.58 -7.79 3.80
C ILE A 11 18.04 -6.44 3.23
N ASN A 12 17.72 -6.14 1.98
CA ASN A 12 18.16 -4.89 1.35
C ASN A 12 17.53 -3.64 2.00
N LYS A 13 16.32 -3.76 2.57
CA LYS A 13 15.69 -2.68 3.34
C LYS A 13 16.47 -2.32 4.61
N ASP A 14 17.16 -3.29 5.21
CA ASP A 14 18.02 -3.08 6.38
C ASP A 14 19.42 -3.70 6.19
N ARG A 15 20.09 -3.21 5.15
CA ARG A 15 21.41 -3.70 4.75
C ARG A 15 22.46 -3.49 5.84
N LYS A 16 22.30 -2.45 6.68
CA LYS A 16 23.20 -2.17 7.80
C LYS A 16 23.06 -3.25 8.87
N ALA A 17 21.85 -3.52 9.35
CA ALA A 17 21.66 -4.54 10.37
C ALA A 17 22.14 -5.93 9.91
N TYR A 18 21.98 -6.25 8.62
CA TYR A 18 22.51 -7.49 8.03
C TYR A 18 24.02 -7.62 8.19
N TYR A 19 24.79 -6.59 7.83
CA TYR A 19 26.24 -6.66 7.99
C TYR A 19 26.67 -6.58 9.45
N ASP A 20 25.97 -5.81 10.28
CA ASP A 20 26.25 -5.70 11.71
C ASP A 20 26.10 -7.07 12.40
N ILE A 21 25.03 -7.82 12.12
CA ILE A 21 24.83 -9.16 12.71
C ILE A 21 25.78 -10.20 12.08
N LEU A 22 26.10 -10.06 10.80
CA LEU A 22 27.04 -10.95 10.12
C LEU A 22 28.45 -10.81 10.71
N ASP A 23 28.93 -9.59 10.91
CA ASP A 23 30.24 -9.34 11.53
C ASP A 23 30.29 -9.89 12.96
N LYS A 24 29.29 -9.58 13.79
CA LYS A 24 29.19 -10.11 15.16
C LYS A 24 29.23 -11.64 15.23
N THR A 25 28.68 -12.31 14.22
CA THR A 25 28.59 -13.78 14.21
C THR A 25 29.85 -14.43 13.63
N THR A 26 30.45 -13.84 12.59
CA THR A 26 31.58 -14.43 11.84
C THR A 26 32.95 -14.01 12.34
N ASN A 27 33.03 -12.89 13.09
CA ASN A 27 34.28 -12.40 13.63
C ASN A 27 34.68 -13.19 14.88
N LEU A 28 35.61 -14.14 14.72
CA LEU A 28 36.07 -15.01 15.81
C LEU A 28 36.83 -14.29 16.93
N PHE A 29 37.28 -13.05 16.70
CA PHE A 29 37.80 -12.23 17.79
C PHE A 29 36.68 -11.84 18.78
N LEU A 30 35.47 -11.59 18.26
CA LEU A 30 34.26 -11.23 19.00
C LEU A 30 33.43 -12.45 19.43
N ASN A 31 33.37 -13.51 18.61
CA ASN A 31 32.57 -14.72 18.81
C ASN A 31 33.45 -15.98 18.86
N ARG A 32 34.23 -16.14 19.93
CA ARG A 32 35.18 -17.24 20.09
C ARG A 32 34.52 -18.61 20.25
N GLU A 33 33.29 -18.62 20.76
CA GLU A 33 32.52 -19.84 21.05
C GLU A 33 31.69 -20.31 19.85
N PHE A 34 31.76 -19.60 18.71
CA PHE A 34 30.93 -19.87 17.53
C PHE A 34 29.43 -19.89 17.84
N ASP A 35 28.96 -19.05 18.77
CA ASP A 35 27.54 -18.92 19.03
C ASP A 35 26.86 -18.21 17.86
N ILE A 36 26.03 -18.94 17.12
CA ILE A 36 25.26 -18.44 15.98
C ILE A 36 23.81 -18.10 16.33
N THR A 37 23.42 -18.20 17.60
CA THR A 37 22.03 -18.01 18.06
C THR A 37 21.49 -16.64 17.65
N ALA A 38 22.28 -15.58 17.80
CA ALA A 38 21.88 -14.22 17.43
C ALA A 38 21.63 -14.08 15.91
N TRP A 39 22.43 -14.75 15.08
CA TRP A 39 22.21 -14.80 13.63
C TRP A 39 20.92 -15.54 13.27
N ILE A 40 20.67 -16.70 13.89
CA ILE A 40 19.44 -17.48 13.64
C ILE A 40 18.20 -16.65 14.01
N ILE A 41 18.19 -16.02 15.18
CA ILE A 41 17.09 -15.16 15.62
C ILE A 41 16.87 -14.01 14.63
N TRP A 42 17.93 -13.30 14.26
CA TRP A 42 17.83 -12.20 13.30
C TRP A 42 17.32 -12.67 11.94
N HIS A 43 17.81 -13.80 11.44
CA HIS A 43 17.41 -14.36 10.15
C HIS A 43 15.94 -14.78 10.15
N LEU A 44 15.47 -15.45 11.20
CA LEU A 44 14.07 -15.83 11.35
C LEU A 44 13.16 -14.61 11.44
N ASN A 45 13.59 -13.53 12.10
CA ASN A 45 12.83 -12.27 12.15
C ASN A 45 12.72 -11.61 10.78
N ILE A 46 13.81 -11.51 10.02
CA ILE A 46 13.79 -10.98 8.66
C ILE A 46 12.90 -11.81 7.75
N LEU A 47 12.97 -13.14 7.88
CA LEU A 47 12.13 -14.06 7.14
C LEU A 47 10.65 -13.84 7.49
N ASN A 48 10.29 -13.75 8.77
CA ASN A 48 8.93 -13.47 9.22
C ASN A 48 8.41 -12.15 8.66
N ASN A 49 9.20 -11.07 8.76
CA ASN A 49 8.84 -9.76 8.22
C ASN A 49 8.58 -9.81 6.70
N ALA A 50 9.42 -10.56 5.96
CA ALA A 50 9.22 -10.76 4.52
C ALA A 50 7.92 -11.50 4.20
N MET A 51 7.53 -12.48 5.03
CA MET A 51 6.27 -13.20 4.88
C MET A 51 5.06 -12.32 5.25
N GLU A 52 5.14 -11.53 6.31
CA GLU A 52 4.06 -10.60 6.68
C GLU A 52 3.81 -9.54 5.60
N GLU A 53 4.88 -8.98 5.03
CA GLU A 53 4.76 -8.04 3.92
C GLU A 53 4.14 -8.69 2.67
N ALA A 54 4.55 -9.93 2.37
CA ALA A 54 3.96 -10.71 1.30
C ALA A 54 2.45 -10.94 1.51
N LEU A 55 2.04 -11.32 2.72
CA LEU A 55 0.64 -11.53 3.07
C LEU A 55 -0.18 -10.25 2.90
N LYS A 56 0.31 -9.11 3.41
CA LYS A 56 -0.33 -7.80 3.23
C LYS A 56 -0.54 -7.45 1.76
N ASN A 57 0.47 -7.71 0.92
CA ASN A 57 0.37 -7.46 -0.53
C ASN A 57 -0.68 -8.36 -1.20
N ILE A 58 -0.76 -9.63 -0.79
CA ILE A 58 -1.78 -10.57 -1.29
C ILE A 58 -3.17 -10.14 -0.86
N GLU A 59 -3.36 -9.81 0.41
CA GLU A 59 -4.63 -9.33 0.94
C GLU A 59 -5.10 -8.08 0.20
N TYR A 60 -4.18 -7.14 -0.05
CA TYR A 60 -4.48 -5.93 -0.81
C TYR A 60 -4.85 -6.22 -2.27
N LEU A 61 -4.17 -7.16 -2.92
CA LEU A 61 -4.52 -7.60 -4.29
C LEU A 61 -5.92 -8.22 -4.33
N ILE A 62 -6.26 -9.05 -3.33
CA ILE A 62 -7.60 -9.63 -3.20
C ILE A 62 -8.64 -8.53 -3.01
N GLN A 63 -8.40 -7.56 -2.13
CA GLN A 63 -9.29 -6.41 -1.93
C GLN A 63 -9.49 -5.61 -3.22
N LYS A 64 -8.40 -5.30 -3.94
CA LYS A 64 -8.47 -4.61 -5.24
C LYS A 64 -9.28 -5.39 -6.27
N THR A 65 -9.12 -6.71 -6.31
CA THR A 65 -9.87 -7.59 -7.22
C THR A 65 -11.35 -7.58 -6.88
N LYS A 66 -11.70 -7.76 -5.59
CA LYS A 66 -13.08 -7.70 -5.11
C LYS A 66 -13.73 -6.35 -5.39
N PHE A 67 -13.01 -5.26 -5.16
CA PHE A 67 -13.49 -3.91 -5.45
C PHE A 67 -13.91 -3.76 -6.92
N TRP A 68 -13.05 -4.20 -7.85
CA TRP A 68 -13.38 -4.11 -9.28
C TRP A 68 -14.50 -5.06 -9.70
N ASP A 69 -14.60 -6.25 -9.11
CA ASP A 69 -15.70 -7.18 -9.39
C ASP A 69 -17.04 -6.63 -8.89
N GLU A 70 -17.09 -6.01 -7.70
CA GLU A 70 -18.31 -5.36 -7.18
C GLU A 70 -18.77 -4.19 -8.08
N HIS A 71 -17.82 -3.41 -8.60
CA HIS A 71 -18.12 -2.20 -9.35
C HIS A 71 -18.13 -2.38 -10.88
N ARG A 72 -17.92 -3.61 -11.39
CA ARG A 72 -17.80 -3.90 -12.83
C ARG A 72 -19.00 -3.47 -13.68
N ASN A 73 -20.19 -3.45 -13.10
CA ASN A 73 -21.44 -3.10 -13.79
C ASN A 73 -21.82 -1.62 -13.61
N LYS A 74 -21.01 -0.83 -12.88
CA LYS A 74 -21.25 0.60 -12.71
C LYS A 74 -20.81 1.35 -13.96
N ALA A 75 -21.57 2.36 -14.36
CA ALA A 75 -21.26 3.22 -15.50
C ALA A 75 -20.15 4.24 -15.18
N LEU A 76 -18.95 3.73 -14.83
CA LEU A 76 -17.79 4.54 -14.54
C LEU A 76 -17.17 5.08 -15.82
N ASN A 77 -16.90 6.39 -15.85
CA ASN A 77 -16.19 7.00 -16.96
C ASN A 77 -14.65 6.80 -16.84
N GLU A 78 -13.92 7.04 -17.93
CA GLU A 78 -12.47 6.85 -17.98
C GLU A 78 -11.71 7.66 -16.90
N ARG A 79 -12.18 8.87 -16.56
CA ARG A 79 -11.54 9.72 -15.55
C ARG A 79 -11.71 9.15 -14.15
N GLN A 80 -12.90 8.65 -13.85
CA GLN A 80 -13.22 7.97 -12.61
C GLN A 80 -12.37 6.71 -12.46
N ILE A 81 -12.32 5.86 -13.50
CA ILE A 81 -11.50 4.64 -13.52
C ILE A 81 -10.03 4.97 -13.29
N LYS A 82 -9.51 6.01 -13.96
CA LYS A 82 -8.13 6.47 -13.79
C LYS A 82 -7.82 6.88 -12.35
N VAL A 83 -8.73 7.63 -11.71
CA VAL A 83 -8.54 8.07 -10.32
C VAL A 83 -8.62 6.90 -9.36
N LEU A 84 -9.59 6.00 -9.53
CA LEU A 84 -9.72 4.78 -8.71
C LEU A 84 -8.48 3.91 -8.83
N ASN A 85 -8.00 3.63 -10.05
CA ASN A 85 -6.75 2.89 -10.27
C ASN A 85 -5.57 3.58 -9.59
N LYS A 86 -5.44 4.90 -9.69
CA LYS A 86 -4.33 5.61 -9.04
C LYS A 86 -4.35 5.48 -7.52
N ILE A 87 -5.52 5.54 -6.89
CA ILE A 87 -5.66 5.36 -5.43
C ILE A 87 -5.38 3.90 -5.06
N LEU A 88 -5.93 2.95 -5.84
CA LEU A 88 -5.74 1.51 -5.65
C LEU A 88 -4.31 1.03 -5.95
N ASP A 89 -3.53 1.73 -6.77
CA ASP A 89 -2.13 1.36 -7.06
C ASP A 89 -1.19 1.86 -5.97
N VAL A 90 -1.50 3.02 -5.38
CA VAL A 90 -0.69 3.61 -4.31
C VAL A 90 -1.01 2.94 -2.97
N GLY A 91 -2.26 2.53 -2.74
CA GLY A 91 -2.74 2.10 -1.43
C GLY A 91 -3.47 3.23 -0.72
N ASN A 92 -4.58 2.93 -0.05
CA ASN A 92 -5.39 3.96 0.63
C ASN A 92 -4.59 4.66 1.74
N GLU A 93 -3.77 3.92 2.48
CA GLU A 93 -2.86 4.45 3.52
C GLU A 93 -1.77 5.36 2.92
N ASN A 94 -1.26 5.01 1.75
CA ASN A 94 -0.21 5.77 1.05
C ASN A 94 -0.78 6.94 0.23
N PHE A 95 -2.10 7.03 0.05
CA PHE A 95 -2.76 8.16 -0.62
C PHE A 95 -3.03 9.29 0.39
N GLU A 96 -1.96 9.78 1.02
CA GLU A 96 -1.99 10.66 2.18
C GLU A 96 -2.98 11.81 2.06
N GLY A 97 -3.83 11.98 3.08
CA GLY A 97 -4.82 13.06 3.15
C GLY A 97 -6.00 12.88 2.20
N GLY A 98 -6.22 11.68 1.63
CA GLY A 98 -7.42 11.28 0.88
C GLY A 98 -7.62 12.01 -0.45
N LEU A 99 -8.63 11.59 -1.20
CA LEU A 99 -9.08 12.26 -2.42
C LEU A 99 -9.87 13.52 -2.07
N ASN A 100 -9.59 14.61 -2.79
CA ASN A 100 -10.37 15.83 -2.74
C ASN A 100 -10.50 16.42 -4.14
N THR A 101 -11.34 17.44 -4.31
CA THR A 101 -11.58 18.06 -5.62
C THR A 101 -10.30 18.59 -6.27
N LYS A 102 -9.35 19.17 -5.50
CA LYS A 102 -8.08 19.66 -6.04
C LYS A 102 -7.21 18.51 -6.58
N LYS A 103 -7.10 17.41 -5.84
CA LYS A 103 -6.38 16.20 -6.28
C LYS A 103 -7.05 15.54 -7.50
N TYR A 104 -8.39 15.51 -7.53
CA TYR A 104 -9.11 14.98 -8.68
C TYR A 104 -8.81 15.79 -9.94
N ILE A 105 -8.90 17.13 -9.84
CA ILE A 105 -8.55 18.05 -10.93
C ILE A 105 -7.09 17.88 -11.36
N SER A 106 -6.15 17.73 -10.42
CA SER A 106 -4.73 17.59 -10.77
C SER A 106 -4.45 16.30 -11.56
N LEU A 107 -5.17 15.21 -11.26
CA LEU A 107 -5.06 13.90 -11.93
C LEU A 107 -5.77 13.83 -13.29
N THR A 108 -6.89 14.55 -13.45
CA THR A 108 -7.79 14.43 -14.60
C THR A 108 -7.82 15.65 -15.52
N LYS A 109 -7.29 16.79 -15.08
CA LYS A 109 -7.21 18.07 -15.80
C LYS A 109 -8.57 18.63 -16.24
N VAL A 110 -9.65 18.34 -15.49
CA VAL A 110 -11.00 18.85 -15.77
C VAL A 110 -11.37 20.08 -14.94
N SER A 111 -12.46 20.75 -15.33
CA SER A 111 -13.02 21.86 -14.56
C SER A 111 -13.45 21.44 -13.15
N LYS A 112 -13.50 22.39 -12.22
CA LYS A 112 -13.99 22.15 -10.86
C LYS A 112 -15.42 21.59 -10.83
N ALA A 113 -16.31 22.10 -11.68
CA ALA A 113 -17.68 21.62 -11.77
C ALA A 113 -17.74 20.15 -12.22
N THR A 114 -16.94 19.77 -13.23
CA THR A 114 -16.84 18.37 -13.69
C THR A 114 -16.27 17.47 -12.61
N ALA A 115 -15.21 17.90 -11.90
CA ALA A 115 -14.61 17.12 -10.82
C ALA A 115 -15.60 16.86 -9.67
N VAL A 116 -16.40 17.86 -9.28
CA VAL A 116 -17.43 17.69 -8.24
C VAL A 116 -18.49 16.69 -8.68
N ARG A 117 -18.98 16.77 -9.93
CA ARG A 117 -19.94 15.79 -10.46
C ARG A 117 -19.36 14.37 -10.50
N ASP A 118 -18.15 14.21 -11.01
CA ASP A 118 -17.49 12.90 -11.09
C ASP A 118 -17.30 12.28 -9.69
N ILE A 119 -16.86 13.09 -8.70
CA ILE A 119 -16.70 12.64 -7.30
C ILE A 119 -18.04 12.27 -6.69
N THR A 120 -19.09 13.07 -6.92
CA THR A 120 -20.43 12.80 -6.40
C THR A 120 -20.95 11.47 -6.94
N ALA A 121 -20.81 11.25 -8.24
CA ALA A 121 -21.17 9.96 -8.86
C ALA A 121 -20.36 8.78 -8.29
N LEU A 122 -19.05 8.97 -8.00
CA LEU A 122 -18.25 7.93 -7.35
C LEU A 122 -18.75 7.58 -5.93
N VAL A 123 -19.25 8.56 -5.18
CA VAL A 123 -19.88 8.34 -3.87
C VAL A 123 -21.21 7.59 -4.03
N GLU A 124 -22.05 8.02 -4.97
CA GLU A 124 -23.34 7.38 -5.28
C GLU A 124 -23.18 5.94 -5.77
N PHE A 125 -22.15 5.67 -6.57
CA PHE A 125 -21.82 4.32 -7.01
C PHE A 125 -21.24 3.44 -5.89
N GLY A 126 -20.89 4.03 -4.75
CA GLY A 126 -20.32 3.33 -3.62
C GLY A 126 -18.81 3.08 -3.73
N CYS A 127 -18.14 3.62 -4.74
CA CYS A 127 -16.70 3.41 -4.96
C CYS A 127 -15.83 4.11 -3.90
N ILE A 128 -16.30 5.27 -3.42
CA ILE A 128 -15.60 6.06 -2.41
C ILE A 128 -16.56 6.49 -1.30
N LYS A 129 -16.03 6.71 -0.10
CA LYS A 129 -16.76 7.25 1.04
C LYS A 129 -16.03 8.45 1.61
N GLN A 130 -16.78 9.36 2.23
CA GLN A 130 -16.19 10.50 2.92
C GLN A 130 -15.47 10.03 4.19
N ILE A 131 -14.28 10.58 4.43
CA ILE A 131 -13.51 10.33 5.65
C ILE A 131 -14.20 11.04 6.83
N ILE A 132 -14.44 10.31 7.91
CA ILE A 132 -15.06 10.83 9.14
C ILE A 132 -14.24 12.01 9.68
N GLY A 133 -14.93 13.07 10.12
CA GLY A 133 -14.29 14.28 10.65
C GLY A 133 -13.86 15.28 9.59
N THR A 134 -14.01 14.99 8.30
CA THR A 134 -13.79 15.97 7.22
C THR A 134 -15.10 16.66 6.84
N ALA A 135 -15.08 17.98 6.63
CA ALA A 135 -16.27 18.75 6.25
C ALA A 135 -15.92 20.03 5.46
N GLY A 136 -16.92 20.60 4.77
CA GLY A 136 -16.80 21.86 4.04
C GLY A 136 -15.68 21.87 2.99
N ARG A 137 -14.74 22.82 3.12
CA ARG A 137 -13.59 22.94 2.20
C ARG A 137 -12.53 21.84 2.37
N ASN A 138 -12.62 21.09 3.48
CA ASN A 138 -11.67 20.05 3.84
C ASN A 138 -12.20 18.62 3.63
N VAL A 139 -13.33 18.46 2.95
CA VAL A 139 -13.87 17.12 2.63
C VAL A 139 -12.79 16.28 1.93
N ARG A 140 -12.61 15.06 2.44
CA ARG A 140 -11.75 14.03 1.86
C ARG A 140 -12.54 12.76 1.65
N TYR A 141 -12.15 12.00 0.65
CA TYR A 141 -12.73 10.71 0.32
C TYR A 141 -11.66 9.63 0.31
N GLU A 142 -12.07 8.42 0.62
CA GLU A 142 -11.24 7.21 0.55
C GLU A 142 -12.00 6.10 -0.19
N ILE A 143 -11.27 5.09 -0.67
CA ILE A 143 -11.88 3.92 -1.28
C ILE A 143 -12.78 3.23 -0.25
N LYS A 144 -13.96 2.81 -0.69
CA LYS A 144 -14.82 1.93 0.09
C LYS A 144 -14.49 0.49 -0.31
N PHE A 145 -13.74 -0.21 0.53
CA PHE A 145 -13.59 -1.67 0.49
C PHE A 145 -14.77 -2.36 1.14
#